data_AF-A0A1B1TC77-F1
#
_entry.id   AF-A0A1B1TC77-F1
#
_cell.length_a   1.000
_cell.length_b   1.000
_cell.length_c   1.000
_cell.angle_alpha   90.00
_cell.angle_beta   90.00
_cell.angle_gamma   90.00
#
_symmetry.space_group_name_H-M   'P 1'
#
loop_
_entity.id
_entity.type
_entity.pdbx_description
1 polymer ?
#
loop_
_entity_poly.entity_id
_entity_poly.type
_entity_poly.pdbx_seq_one_letter_code
_entity_poly.pdbx_strand_id
1 'polypeptide(L)'
;MPESKSTPGLWKEKGWSGRKITEEIIGDEKLEVHAFWKPGENSIPTIIDECESTMDEVRKKNDKKWTRIMARSQTKGRGRRSTNWQSSDGDMLATWKIPKSILEEISPGILQITAGSSIANVLKIGLKWPNDLLSNDFRKMGGIIIESDSEDSAYESRSRHQQKKKK
;
A
#
# COMPACT_ATOMS: atom_id res chain seq x y z
N MET A 1 -30.85 -21.57 6.09
CA MET A 1 -30.13 -21.89 4.84
C MET A 1 -28.92 -22.76 5.18
N PRO A 2 -28.55 -23.75 4.35
CA PRO A 2 -27.30 -24.48 4.54
C PRO A 2 -26.12 -23.51 4.42
N GLU A 3 -25.21 -23.51 5.40
CA GLU A 3 -24.01 -22.69 5.32
C GLU A 3 -23.11 -23.17 4.18
N SER A 4 -22.80 -22.28 3.24
CA SER A 4 -21.79 -22.54 2.21
C SER A 4 -20.42 -22.68 2.88
N LYS A 5 -19.66 -23.72 2.50
CA LYS A 5 -18.24 -23.88 2.90
C LYS A 5 -17.31 -22.78 2.35
N SER A 6 -17.83 -21.91 1.48
CA SER A 6 -17.11 -20.81 0.86
C SER A 6 -17.92 -19.51 1.00
N THR A 7 -17.34 -18.52 1.68
CA THR A 7 -17.93 -17.18 1.86
C THR A 7 -16.95 -16.11 1.37
N PRO A 8 -17.41 -14.90 1.01
CA PRO A 8 -16.52 -13.80 0.66
C PRO A 8 -15.47 -13.48 1.74
N GLY A 9 -15.83 -13.68 3.02
CA GLY A 9 -14.91 -13.53 4.16
C GLY A 9 -13.74 -14.53 4.11
N LEU A 10 -14.04 -15.81 3.88
CA LEU A 10 -13.04 -16.88 3.76
C LEU A 10 -12.01 -16.60 2.64
N TRP A 11 -12.42 -16.00 1.53
CA TRP A 11 -11.50 -15.62 0.46
C TRP A 11 -10.57 -14.48 0.86
N LYS A 12 -11.09 -13.47 1.58
CA LYS A 12 -10.27 -12.37 2.11
C LYS A 12 -9.21 -12.86 3.09
N GLU A 13 -9.58 -13.78 3.98
CA GLU A 13 -8.65 -14.42 4.91
C GLU A 13 -7.54 -15.20 4.20
N LYS A 14 -7.84 -15.77 3.03
CA LYS A 14 -6.86 -16.44 2.15
C LYS A 14 -6.04 -15.46 1.29
N GLY A 15 -6.12 -14.16 1.55
CA GLY A 15 -5.35 -13.12 0.85
C GLY A 15 -5.90 -12.72 -0.51
N TRP A 16 -7.17 -13.03 -0.81
CA TRP A 16 -7.84 -12.56 -2.03
C TRP A 16 -8.47 -11.19 -1.80
N SER A 17 -8.38 -10.32 -2.80
CA SER A 17 -9.29 -9.19 -2.91
C SER A 17 -10.62 -9.63 -3.50
N GLY A 18 -11.68 -8.91 -3.19
CA GLY A 18 -12.99 -9.20 -3.75
C GLY A 18 -13.92 -8.01 -3.70
N ARG A 19 -14.88 -8.01 -4.63
CA ARG A 19 -15.88 -6.95 -4.80
C ARG A 19 -17.22 -7.58 -5.18
N LYS A 20 -18.30 -7.10 -4.55
CA LYS A 20 -19.67 -7.37 -5.00
C LYS A 20 -19.89 -6.63 -6.31
N ILE A 21 -20.22 -7.37 -7.36
CA ILE A 21 -20.45 -6.85 -8.71
C ILE A 21 -21.89 -6.39 -8.87
N THR A 22 -22.84 -7.22 -8.42
CA THR A 22 -24.26 -6.91 -8.46
C THR A 22 -25.01 -7.66 -7.34
N GLU A 23 -26.21 -7.21 -7.05
CA GLU A 23 -27.17 -7.90 -6.19
C GLU A 23 -28.59 -7.76 -6.73
N GLU A 24 -29.42 -8.77 -6.45
CA GLU A 24 -30.84 -8.77 -6.80
C GLU A 24 -31.63 -9.39 -5.65
N ILE A 25 -32.80 -8.82 -5.35
CA ILE A 25 -33.73 -9.37 -4.35
C ILE A 25 -34.83 -10.10 -5.10
N ILE A 26 -35.02 -11.38 -4.78
CA ILE A 26 -36.02 -12.25 -5.41
C ILE A 26 -36.90 -12.80 -4.28
N GLY A 27 -38.09 -12.22 -4.11
CA GLY A 27 -38.96 -12.54 -2.98
C GLY A 27 -38.33 -12.12 -1.64
N ASP A 28 -38.12 -13.10 -0.75
CA ASP A 28 -37.42 -12.95 0.52
C ASP A 28 -35.93 -13.36 0.45
N GLU A 29 -35.45 -13.72 -0.74
CA GLU A 29 -34.05 -14.08 -0.97
C GLU A 29 -33.24 -12.93 -1.58
N LYS A 30 -31.93 -12.95 -1.34
CA LYS A 30 -30.97 -12.03 -1.95
C LYS A 30 -29.90 -12.82 -2.70
N LEU A 31 -29.79 -12.55 -4.00
CA LEU A 31 -28.74 -13.06 -4.87
C LEU A 31 -27.61 -12.02 -4.98
N GLU A 32 -26.37 -12.43 -4.74
CA GLU A 32 -25.20 -11.56 -4.91
C GLU A 32 -24.15 -12.22 -5.80
N VAL A 33 -23.55 -11.43 -6.70
CA VAL A 33 -22.40 -11.86 -7.50
C VAL A 33 -21.15 -11.18 -6.97
N HIS A 34 -20.14 -11.97 -6.61
CA HIS A 34 -18.85 -11.47 -6.12
C HIS A 34 -17.73 -11.89 -7.06
N ALA A 35 -16.85 -10.95 -7.40
CA ALA A 35 -15.59 -11.22 -8.08
C ALA A 35 -14.45 -11.28 -7.07
N PHE A 36 -13.52 -12.22 -7.26
CA PHE A 36 -12.32 -12.37 -6.43
C PHE A 36 -11.07 -12.39 -7.30
N TRP A 37 -10.00 -11.71 -6.87
CA TRP A 37 -8.72 -11.67 -7.57
C TRP A 37 -7.55 -11.53 -6.60
N LYS A 38 -6.36 -11.91 -7.06
CA LYS A 38 -5.10 -11.62 -6.34
C LYS A 38 -4.48 -10.33 -6.87
N PRO A 39 -4.33 -9.28 -6.05
CA PRO A 39 -3.73 -8.03 -6.49
C PRO A 39 -2.34 -8.20 -7.09
N GLY A 40 -2.05 -7.37 -8.12
CA GLY A 40 -0.78 -7.29 -8.82
C GLY A 40 -0.20 -8.62 -9.27
N GLU A 41 -1.01 -9.34 -10.04
CA GLU A 41 -0.61 -10.56 -10.75
C GLU A 41 -0.07 -11.67 -9.83
N ASN A 42 -0.48 -11.68 -8.55
CA ASN A 42 0.04 -12.62 -7.53
C ASN A 42 1.58 -12.55 -7.38
N SER A 43 2.16 -11.37 -7.63
CA SER A 43 3.61 -11.15 -7.53
C SER A 43 4.11 -11.34 -6.09
N ILE A 44 5.23 -12.05 -5.95
CA ILE A 44 5.92 -12.31 -4.68
C ILE A 44 6.74 -11.06 -4.31
N PRO A 45 6.86 -10.67 -3.02
CA PRO A 45 7.68 -9.52 -2.68
C PRO A 45 9.15 -9.80 -2.99
N THR A 46 9.87 -8.80 -3.50
CA THR A 46 11.33 -8.82 -3.41
C THR A 46 11.72 -8.52 -1.98
N ILE A 47 12.41 -9.45 -1.33
CA ILE A 47 12.90 -9.30 0.05
C ILE A 47 14.38 -8.90 -0.01
N ILE A 48 14.72 -7.83 0.69
CA ILE A 48 16.07 -7.30 0.81
C ILE A 48 16.46 -7.33 2.28
N ASP A 49 17.69 -7.72 2.60
CA ASP A 49 18.12 -7.71 4.00
C ASP A 49 18.28 -6.27 4.51
N GLU A 50 19.04 -5.44 3.81
CA GLU A 50 19.24 -4.03 4.17
C GLU A 50 19.13 -3.11 2.94
N CYS A 51 18.48 -1.96 3.10
CA CYS A 51 18.44 -0.91 2.08
C CYS A 51 18.45 0.49 2.72
N GLU A 52 18.62 1.54 1.90
CA GLU A 52 18.42 2.91 2.40
C GLU A 52 16.95 3.17 2.69
N SER A 53 16.08 2.93 1.69
CA SER A 53 14.63 2.91 1.86
C SER A 53 13.95 2.02 0.83
N THR A 54 12.93 1.27 1.24
CA THR A 54 12.09 0.44 0.35
C THR A 54 11.42 1.26 -0.75
N MET A 55 11.12 2.55 -0.49
CA MET A 55 10.58 3.47 -1.50
C MET A 55 11.61 3.84 -2.57
N ASP A 56 12.89 3.91 -2.22
CA ASP A 56 13.93 4.18 -3.22
C ASP A 56 14.27 2.93 -4.00
N GLU A 57 14.25 1.76 -3.36
CA GLU A 57 14.41 0.49 -4.07
C GLU A 57 13.31 0.26 -5.12
N VAL A 58 12.07 0.66 -4.84
CA VAL A 58 10.97 0.48 -5.80
C VAL A 58 11.07 1.43 -6.99
N ARG A 59 11.66 2.62 -6.79
CA ARG A 59 11.93 3.59 -7.86
C ARG A 59 13.00 3.12 -8.83
N LYS A 60 13.95 2.28 -8.39
CA LYS A 60 14.97 1.67 -9.28
C LYS A 60 14.36 0.67 -10.27
N LYS A 61 13.12 0.19 -10.02
CA LYS A 61 12.41 -0.71 -10.92
C LYS A 61 11.75 0.10 -12.04
N ASN A 62 12.20 -0.11 -13.28
CA ASN A 62 11.73 0.62 -14.47
C ASN A 62 10.41 0.12 -15.06
N ASP A 63 9.83 -0.96 -14.54
CA ASP A 63 8.53 -1.41 -15.01
C ASP A 63 7.38 -0.54 -14.46
N LYS A 64 6.27 -0.49 -15.21
CA LYS A 64 5.01 0.13 -14.77
C LYS A 64 4.13 -0.86 -14.01
N LYS A 65 4.67 -2.02 -13.64
CA LYS A 65 3.90 -3.11 -13.05
C LYS A 65 3.74 -2.90 -11.55
N TRP A 66 2.78 -3.63 -11.00
CA TRP A 66 2.66 -3.75 -9.56
C TRP A 66 3.93 -4.38 -9.00
N THR A 67 4.59 -3.70 -8.07
CA THR A 67 5.82 -4.20 -7.44
C THR A 67 5.69 -4.11 -5.94
N ARG A 68 6.15 -5.14 -5.23
CA ARG A 68 6.23 -5.17 -3.77
C ARG A 68 7.68 -5.38 -3.35
N ILE A 69 8.18 -4.48 -2.51
CA ILE A 69 9.49 -4.61 -1.87
C ILE A 69 9.30 -4.67 -0.37
N MET A 70 10.03 -5.57 0.28
CA MET A 70 10.14 -5.66 1.72
C MET A 70 11.62 -5.61 2.10
N ALA A 71 11.93 -4.98 3.23
CA ALA A 71 13.28 -4.96 3.79
C ALA A 71 13.27 -5.43 5.24
N ARG A 72 14.36 -6.07 5.70
CA ARG A 72 14.54 -6.34 7.14
C ARG A 72 15.02 -5.11 7.90
N SER A 73 15.85 -4.27 7.27
CA SER A 73 16.31 -2.99 7.82
C SER A 73 16.30 -1.87 6.79
N GLN A 74 16.05 -0.64 7.26
CA GLN A 74 16.26 0.60 6.50
C GLN A 74 17.23 1.51 7.23
N THR A 75 18.29 1.95 6.55
CA THR A 75 19.28 2.88 7.14
C THR A 75 18.87 4.36 6.99
N LYS A 76 17.98 4.65 6.03
CA LYS A 76 17.44 6.00 5.74
C LYS A 76 15.92 5.96 5.54
N GLY A 77 15.25 5.16 6.38
CA GLY A 77 13.79 5.11 6.41
C GLY A 77 13.21 6.52 6.61
N ARG A 78 12.11 6.84 5.91
CA ARG A 78 11.49 8.16 5.98
C ARG A 78 9.99 8.08 6.23
N GLY A 79 9.49 9.01 7.03
CA GLY A 79 8.08 9.31 7.22
C GLY A 79 7.65 10.53 6.42
N ARG A 80 6.46 11.06 6.76
CA ARG A 80 5.96 12.30 6.16
C ARG A 80 6.88 13.47 6.46
N ARG A 81 6.90 14.46 5.56
CA ARG A 81 7.71 15.69 5.69
C ARG A 81 9.20 15.40 5.94
N SER A 82 9.72 14.34 5.34
CA SER A 82 11.12 13.92 5.44
C SER A 82 11.59 13.65 6.87
N THR A 83 10.68 13.29 7.77
CA THR A 83 11.05 12.82 9.12
C THR A 83 11.76 11.48 9.03
N ASN A 84 12.76 11.25 9.89
CA ASN A 84 13.45 9.97 9.93
C ASN A 84 12.52 8.91 10.53
N TRP A 85 12.42 7.76 9.85
CA TRP A 85 11.76 6.57 10.37
C TRP A 85 12.83 5.59 10.86
N GLN A 86 12.87 5.38 12.18
CA GLN A 86 13.72 4.36 12.79
C GLN A 86 13.00 3.02 12.73
N SER A 87 13.71 1.97 12.33
CA SER A 87 13.21 0.60 12.31
C SER A 87 14.02 -0.30 13.24
N SER A 88 13.36 -1.26 13.86
CA SER A 88 13.96 -2.34 14.66
C SER A 88 13.78 -3.69 13.98
N ASP A 89 14.55 -4.69 14.42
CA ASP A 89 14.34 -6.05 13.94
C ASP A 89 12.92 -6.55 14.29
N GLY A 90 12.28 -7.23 13.33
CA GLY A 90 10.87 -7.61 13.41
C GLY A 90 9.87 -6.59 12.85
N ASP A 91 10.29 -5.37 12.52
CA ASP A 91 9.40 -4.39 11.87
C ASP A 91 9.03 -4.83 10.44
N MET A 92 7.79 -4.54 10.04
CA MET A 92 7.37 -4.72 8.65
C MET A 92 7.69 -3.46 7.83
N LEU A 93 8.83 -3.47 7.12
CA LEU A 93 9.25 -2.39 6.23
C LEU A 93 8.92 -2.78 4.78
N ALA A 94 7.92 -2.14 4.18
CA ALA A 94 7.45 -2.52 2.85
C ALA A 94 6.95 -1.35 2.02
N THR A 95 7.05 -1.49 0.70
CA THR A 95 6.51 -0.54 -0.26
C THR A 95 5.84 -1.26 -1.43
N TRP A 96 4.66 -0.76 -1.81
CA TRP A 96 3.93 -1.18 -2.99
C TRP A 96 3.96 -0.07 -4.03
N LYS A 97 4.50 -0.37 -5.21
CA LYS A 97 4.35 0.48 -6.40
C LYS A 97 3.10 0.03 -7.13
N ILE A 98 2.17 0.96 -7.30
CA ILE A 98 0.86 0.70 -7.92
C ILE A 98 0.67 1.65 -9.12
N PRO A 99 -0.16 1.28 -10.12
CA PRO A 99 -0.44 2.16 -11.25
C PRO A 99 -1.03 3.50 -10.81
N LYS A 100 -0.54 4.59 -11.41
CA LYS A 100 -0.99 5.96 -11.11
C LYS A 100 -2.46 6.20 -11.47
N SER A 101 -3.03 5.40 -12.38
CA SER A 101 -4.45 5.50 -12.79
C SER A 101 -5.43 5.36 -11.64
N ILE A 102 -5.04 4.70 -10.53
CA ILE A 102 -5.87 4.66 -9.31
C ILE A 102 -6.18 6.06 -8.75
N LEU A 103 -5.31 7.03 -9.02
CA LEU A 103 -5.46 8.41 -8.58
C LEU A 103 -6.46 9.22 -9.42
N GLU A 104 -6.95 8.66 -10.54
CA GLU A 104 -8.05 9.23 -11.33
C GLU A 104 -9.38 9.05 -10.61
N GLU A 105 -9.51 8.00 -9.79
CA GLU A 105 -10.73 7.66 -9.04
C GLU A 105 -10.65 8.05 -7.56
N ILE A 106 -9.46 7.96 -6.94
CA ILE A 106 -9.28 8.10 -5.49
C ILE A 106 -8.13 9.06 -5.20
N SER A 107 -8.38 10.12 -4.42
CA SER A 107 -7.32 11.03 -4.03
C SER A 107 -6.25 10.34 -3.16
N PRO A 108 -4.97 10.77 -3.20
CA PRO A 108 -3.90 10.16 -2.41
C PRO A 108 -4.21 10.10 -0.90
N GLY A 109 -4.87 11.13 -0.36
CA GLY A 109 -5.26 11.16 1.06
C GLY A 109 -6.29 10.09 1.41
N ILE A 110 -7.31 9.89 0.57
CA ILE A 110 -8.32 8.84 0.78
C ILE A 110 -7.68 7.46 0.62
N LEU A 111 -6.78 7.28 -0.34
CA LEU A 111 -6.05 6.01 -0.50
C LEU A 111 -5.21 5.69 0.73
N GLN A 112 -4.52 6.68 1.31
CA GLN A 112 -3.71 6.52 2.53
C GLN A 112 -4.57 6.13 3.74
N ILE A 113 -5.70 6.81 3.93
CA ILE A 113 -6.64 6.51 5.02
C ILE A 113 -7.25 5.11 4.83
N THR A 114 -7.61 4.74 3.59
CA THR A 114 -8.20 3.43 3.27
C THR A 114 -7.21 2.29 3.55
N ALA A 115 -5.95 2.45 3.13
CA ALA A 115 -4.89 1.49 3.45
C ALA A 115 -4.67 1.39 4.97
N GLY A 116 -4.62 2.53 5.66
CA GLY A 116 -4.48 2.57 7.13
C GLY A 116 -5.63 1.93 7.88
N SER A 117 -6.86 2.21 7.46
CA SER A 117 -8.06 1.62 8.07
C SER A 117 -8.08 0.10 7.86
N SER A 118 -7.69 -0.37 6.67
CA SER A 118 -7.61 -1.80 6.37
C SER A 118 -6.59 -2.52 7.26
N ILE A 119 -5.40 -1.96 7.41
CA ILE A 119 -4.35 -2.53 8.27
C ILE A 119 -4.75 -2.48 9.74
N ALA A 120 -5.29 -1.34 10.19
CA ALA A 120 -5.77 -1.17 11.56
C ALA A 120 -6.84 -2.19 11.92
N ASN A 121 -7.78 -2.45 11.00
CA ASN A 121 -8.83 -3.45 11.17
C ASN A 121 -8.27 -4.88 11.27
N VAL A 122 -7.33 -5.26 10.40
CA VAL A 122 -6.69 -6.59 10.43
C VAL A 122 -5.91 -6.80 11.73
N LEU A 123 -5.17 -5.80 12.17
CA LEU A 123 -4.36 -5.87 13.39
C LEU A 123 -5.17 -5.60 14.67
N LYS A 124 -6.45 -5.19 14.56
CA LYS A 124 -7.31 -4.79 15.67
C LYS A 124 -6.69 -3.68 16.53
N ILE A 125 -6.19 -2.65 15.86
CA ILE A 125 -5.55 -1.47 16.46
C ILE A 125 -6.21 -0.18 15.96
N GLY A 126 -5.84 0.97 16.53
CA GLY A 126 -6.34 2.29 16.15
C GLY A 126 -5.63 2.89 14.93
N LEU A 127 -6.32 3.80 14.25
CA LEU A 127 -5.75 4.68 13.22
C LEU A 127 -5.89 6.13 13.68
N LYS A 128 -4.78 6.76 14.07
CA LYS A 128 -4.74 8.21 14.31
C LYS A 128 -4.60 8.92 12.97
N TRP A 129 -5.58 9.76 12.68
CA TRP A 129 -5.64 10.49 11.43
C TRP A 129 -4.37 11.33 11.19
N PRO A 130 -3.85 11.36 9.96
CA PRO A 130 -4.35 10.64 8.77
C PRO A 130 -3.67 9.29 8.51
N ASN A 131 -2.63 8.91 9.26
CA ASN A 131 -1.70 7.89 8.77
C ASN A 131 -0.91 7.11 9.83
N ASP A 132 -1.16 7.35 11.11
CA ASP A 132 -0.43 6.70 12.20
C ASP A 132 -1.24 5.53 12.75
N LEU A 133 -0.64 4.33 12.80
CA LEU A 133 -1.23 3.16 13.43
C LEU A 133 -0.90 3.20 14.92
N LEU A 134 -1.90 3.09 15.79
CA LEU A 134 -1.75 3.16 17.25
C LEU A 134 -2.22 1.86 17.90
N SER A 135 -1.46 1.34 18.84
CA SER A 135 -1.92 0.27 19.74
C SER A 135 -3.12 0.72 20.58
N ASN A 136 -3.76 -0.24 21.26
CA ASN A 136 -4.93 0.01 22.12
C ASN A 136 -4.61 0.91 23.34
N ASP A 137 -3.34 1.05 23.69
CA ASP A 137 -2.84 1.99 24.70
C ASP A 137 -2.27 3.30 24.09
N PHE A 138 -2.67 3.61 22.85
CA PHE A 138 -2.37 4.84 22.12
C PHE A 138 -0.88 5.10 21.81
N ARG A 139 -0.03 4.06 21.86
CA ARG A 139 1.37 4.15 21.39
C ARG A 139 1.45 3.96 19.89
N LYS A 140 2.36 4.68 19.23
CA LYS A 140 2.54 4.58 17.77
C LYS A 140 3.23 3.27 17.41
N MET A 141 2.56 2.45 16.61
CA MET A 141 3.03 1.14 16.14
C MET A 141 3.50 1.15 14.69
N GLY A 142 3.10 2.16 13.92
CA GLY A 142 3.41 2.21 12.49
C GLY A 142 2.94 3.49 11.83
N GLY A 143 3.30 3.64 10.57
CA GLY A 143 2.87 4.75 9.73
C GLY A 143 2.75 4.31 8.28
N ILE A 144 1.77 4.85 7.58
CA ILE A 144 1.59 4.61 6.15
C ILE A 144 1.85 5.91 5.43
N ILE A 145 2.53 5.86 4.28
CA ILE A 145 2.81 7.01 3.45
C ILE A 145 2.57 6.66 1.98
N ILE A 146 2.13 7.66 1.23
CA ILE A 146 1.96 7.55 -0.22
C ILE A 146 2.81 8.66 -0.83
N GLU A 147 3.69 8.26 -1.75
CA GLU A 147 4.44 9.16 -2.62
C GLU A 147 4.02 8.87 -4.07
N SER A 148 3.85 9.93 -4.86
CA SER A 148 3.67 9.82 -6.30
C SER A 148 4.74 10.64 -6.98
N ASP A 149 5.32 10.12 -8.06
CA ASP A 149 6.23 10.91 -8.88
C ASP A 149 5.42 12.05 -9.54
N SER A 150 5.73 13.29 -9.16
CA SER A 150 5.28 14.48 -9.88
C SER A 150 6.14 14.65 -11.14
N GLU A 151 5.54 15.09 -12.24
CA GLU A 151 6.27 15.42 -13.47
C GLU A 151 7.33 16.52 -13.23
N ASP A 152 7.16 17.35 -12.20
CA ASP A 152 8.11 18.40 -11.80
C ASP A 152 9.48 17.87 -11.39
N SER A 153 9.54 16.66 -10.80
CA SER A 153 10.82 16.04 -10.40
C SER A 153 11.68 15.65 -11.60
N ALA A 154 11.06 15.34 -12.74
CA ALA A 154 11.75 15.09 -14.01
C ALA A 154 12.26 16.40 -14.65
N TYR A 155 11.57 17.52 -14.41
CA TYR A 155 11.98 18.85 -14.88
C TYR A 155 13.20 19.38 -14.11
N GLU A 156 13.23 19.22 -12.79
CA GLU A 156 14.38 19.63 -11.96
C GLU A 156 15.64 18.78 -12.23
N SER A 157 15.46 17.47 -12.40
CA SER A 157 16.58 16.55 -12.69
C SER A 157 17.18 16.79 -14.08
N ARG A 158 16.37 17.11 -15.09
CA ARG A 158 16.84 17.56 -16.42
C ARG A 158 17.54 18.92 -16.37
N SER A 159 17.02 19.87 -15.57
CA SER A 159 17.61 21.20 -15.41
C SER A 159 18.98 21.16 -14.73
N ARG A 160 19.16 20.31 -13.70
CA ARG A 160 20.46 20.10 -13.05
C ARG A 160 21.48 19.41 -13.96
N HIS A 161 21.03 18.50 -14.82
CA HIS A 161 21.91 17.82 -15.78
C HIS A 161 22.39 18.75 -16.91
N GLN A 162 21.55 19.70 -17.36
CA GLN A 162 21.94 20.70 -18.36
C GLN A 162 22.90 21.76 -17.79
N GLN A 163 22.79 22.13 -16.51
CA GLN A 163 23.74 23.06 -15.87
C GLN A 163 25.12 22.43 -15.64
N LYS A 164 25.22 21.12 -15.40
CA LYS A 164 26.51 20.42 -15.25
C LYS A 164 27.26 20.20 -16.58
N LYS A 165 26.57 20.27 -17.72
CA LYS A 165 27.20 20.17 -19.06
C LYS A 165 27.66 21.52 -19.64
N LYS A 166 27.38 22.63 -18.93
CA LYS A 166 27.75 24.01 -19.33
C LYS A 166 28.86 24.62 -18.46
N LYS A 167 29.51 23.81 -17.62
CA LYS A 167 30.77 24.13 -16.96
C LYS A 167 31.82 23.14 -17.43
#